data_AF-A0A529WS58-F1
#
_entry.id   AF-A0A529WS58-F1
#
_cell.length_a   1.000
_cell.length_b   1.000
_cell.length_c   1.000
_cell.angle_alpha   90.00
_cell.angle_beta   90.00
_cell.angle_gamma   90.00
#
_symmetry.space_group_name_H-M   'P 1'
#
loop_
_entity.id
_entity.type
_entity.pdbx_description
1 polymer ?
#
loop_
_entity_poly.entity_id
_entity_poly.type
_entity_poly.pdbx_seq_one_letter_code
_entity_poly.pdbx_strand_id
1 'polypeptide(L)' 'MAARSVIALVSVAEVVAGDLADHLERRGHDVRQARQPWEAETLLSAGGIDVVVVGDEVTQAESRELLKRYSSQGAGGEG' A
#
# COMPACT_ATOMS: atom_id res chain seq x y z
N MET A 1 6.84 19.31 -11.59
CA MET A 1 6.43 17.92 -11.92
C MET A 1 5.62 17.42 -10.74
N ALA A 2 4.33 17.13 -10.90
CA ALA A 2 3.59 16.46 -9.84
C ALA A 2 4.20 15.06 -9.69
N ALA A 3 4.74 14.75 -8.51
CA ALA A 3 5.29 13.42 -8.27
C ALA A 3 4.18 12.39 -8.43
N ARG A 4 4.43 11.34 -9.22
CA ARG A 4 3.52 10.21 -9.38
C ARG A 4 3.47 9.48 -8.05
N SER A 5 2.33 9.52 -7.36
CA SER A 5 2.17 8.77 -6.11
C SER A 5 2.20 7.26 -6.38
N VAL A 6 2.88 6.52 -5.52
CA VAL A 6 2.95 5.06 -5.54
C VAL A 6 1.96 4.52 -4.51
N ILE A 7 1.02 3.70 -4.98
CA ILE A 7 -0.11 3.18 -4.20
C ILE A 7 0.00 1.66 -4.11
N ALA A 8 0.05 1.13 -2.90
CA ALA A 8 0.05 -0.31 -2.65
C ALA A 8 -1.37 -0.82 -2.38
N LEU A 9 -1.80 -1.85 -3.09
CA LEU A 9 -3.04 -2.59 -2.82
C LEU A 9 -2.67 -3.90 -2.10
N VAL A 10 -3.15 -4.08 -0.87
CA VAL A 10 -2.79 -5.21 0.00
C VAL A 10 -4.05 -6.00 0.35
N SER A 11 -4.07 -7.29 -0.02
CA SER A 11 -5.16 -8.23 0.31
C SER A 11 -6.54 -7.67 -0.04
N VAL A 12 -6.60 -6.99 -1.18
CA VAL A 12 -7.84 -6.50 -1.81
C VAL A 12 -8.36 -7.59 -2.73
N ALA A 13 -9.67 -7.87 -2.68
CA ALA A 13 -10.30 -8.85 -3.57
C ALA A 13 -9.94 -8.60 -5.04
N GLU A 14 -9.57 -9.65 -5.78
CA GLU A 14 -8.94 -9.55 -7.11
C GLU A 14 -9.72 -8.68 -8.11
N VAL A 15 -11.06 -8.78 -8.12
CA VAL A 15 -11.91 -7.96 -8.98
C VAL A 15 -11.80 -6.48 -8.64
N VAL A 16 -11.79 -6.15 -7.35
CA VAL A 16 -11.66 -4.77 -6.86
C VAL A 16 -10.24 -4.24 -7.08
N ALA A 17 -9.23 -5.09 -6.87
CA ALA A 17 -7.83 -4.74 -7.08
C ALA A 17 -7.54 -4.38 -8.55
N GLY A 18 -8.12 -5.12 -9.49
CA GLY A 18 -8.03 -4.82 -10.94
C GLY A 18 -8.67 -3.49 -11.30
N ASP A 19 -9.95 -3.30 -10.95
CA ASP A 19 -10.68 -2.07 -11.26
C ASP A 19 -10.03 -0.83 -10.62
N LEU A 20 -9.53 -0.97 -9.39
CA LEU A 20 -8.86 0.11 -8.66
C LEU A 20 -7.48 0.43 -9.27
N ALA A 21 -6.70 -0.59 -9.63
CA ALA A 21 -5.42 -0.39 -10.31
C ALA A 21 -5.61 0.36 -11.63
N ASP A 22 -6.52 -0.11 -12.48
CA ASP A 22 -6.84 0.52 -13.76
C ASP A 22 -7.32 1.98 -13.58
N HIS A 23 -8.09 2.25 -12.52
CA HIS A 23 -8.53 3.60 -12.22
C HIS A 23 -7.36 4.52 -11.81
N LEU A 24 -6.48 4.04 -10.93
CA LEU A 24 -5.35 4.80 -10.38
C LEU A 24 -4.27 5.06 -11.44
N GLU A 25 -3.95 4.07 -12.26
CA GLU A 25 -2.99 4.19 -13.35
C GLU A 25 -3.46 5.22 -14.40
N ARG A 26 -4.76 5.21 -14.74
CA ARG A 26 -5.36 6.22 -15.62
C ARG A 26 -5.28 7.64 -15.07
N ARG A 27 -5.21 7.80 -13.76
CA ARG A 27 -4.99 9.10 -13.08
C ARG A 27 -3.52 9.48 -13.00
N GLY A 28 -2.62 8.59 -13.41
CA GLY A 28 -1.19 8.81 -13.46
C GLY A 28 -0.46 8.38 -12.19
N HIS A 29 -1.07 7.57 -11.32
CA HIS A 29 -0.43 6.93 -10.17
C HIS A 29 0.30 5.64 -10.57
N ASP A 30 1.28 5.23 -9.76
CA ASP A 30 1.92 3.90 -9.87
C ASP A 30 1.23 2.95 -8.89
N VAL A 31 0.89 1.74 -9.31
CA VAL A 31 0.15 0.78 -8.48
C VAL A 31 0.97 -0.48 -8.30
N ARG A 32 1.18 -0.86 -7.03
CA ARG A 32 1.82 -2.12 -6.66
C ARG A 32 0.83 -3.00 -5.90
N GLN A 33 0.86 -4.30 -6.13
CA GLN A 33 -0.12 -5.21 -5.53
C GLN A 33 0.58 -6.29 -4.70
N ALA A 34 -0.04 -6.62 -3.57
CA ALA A 34 0.29 -7.77 -2.73
C ALA A 34 -1.03 -8.49 -2.41
N ARG A 35 -1.18 -9.72 -2.92
CA ARG A 35 -2.41 -10.51 -2.73
C ARG A 35 -2.41 -11.18 -1.36
N GLN A 36 -1.23 -11.58 -0.89
CA GLN A 36 -1.06 -12.30 0.37
C GLN A 36 -0.37 -11.43 1.43
N PRO A 37 -0.67 -11.62 2.72
CA PRO A 37 -0.06 -10.81 3.79
C PRO A 37 1.48 -10.82 3.81
N TRP A 38 2.13 -11.94 3.45
CA TRP A 38 3.59 -12.02 3.39
C TRP A 38 4.19 -11.24 2.20
N GLU A 39 3.45 -11.12 1.09
CA GLU A 39 3.84 -10.25 -0.04
C GLU A 39 3.78 -8.78 0.39
N ALA A 40 2.83 -8.43 1.25
CA ALA A 40 2.66 -7.08 1.77
C ALA A 40 3.86 -6.64 2.61
N GLU A 41 4.35 -7.50 3.51
CA GLU A 41 5.56 -7.19 4.30
C GLU A 41 6.78 -6.94 3.40
N THR A 42 6.97 -7.76 2.37
CA THR A 42 8.08 -7.59 1.41
C THR A 42 7.95 -6.27 0.65
N LEU A 43 6.75 -5.98 0.14
CA LEU A 43 6.46 -4.78 -0.64
C LEU A 43 6.60 -3.49 0.18
N LEU A 44 6.15 -3.50 1.44
CA LEU A 44 6.21 -2.34 2.32
C LEU A 44 7.63 -2.09 2.85
N SER A 45 8.39 -3.16 3.09
CA SER A 45 9.79 -3.05 3.53
C SER A 45 10.72 -2.53 2.44
N ALA A 46 10.35 -2.70 1.16
CA ALA A 46 11.09 -2.11 0.03
C ALA A 46 10.99 -0.57 -0.03
N GLY A 47 10.02 0.03 0.67
CA GLY A 47 9.80 1.48 0.70
C GLY A 47 9.30 2.06 -0.63
N GLY A 48 9.21 3.39 -0.68
CA GLY A 48 8.73 4.11 -1.87
C GLY A 48 7.23 3.90 -2.15
N ILE A 49 6.44 3.68 -1.10
CA ILE A 49 4.98 3.66 -1.15
C ILE A 49 4.47 4.92 -0.45
N ASP A 50 3.62 5.69 -1.12
CA ASP A 50 3.00 6.91 -0.56
C ASP A 50 1.67 6.59 0.13
N VAL A 51 0.92 5.62 -0.39
CA VAL A 51 -0.41 5.24 0.12
C VAL A 51 -0.56 3.73 0.12
N VAL A 52 -1.16 3.17 1.18
CA VAL A 52 -1.50 1.75 1.27
C VAL A 52 -3.01 1.59 1.42
N VAL A 53 -3.61 0.79 0.54
CA VAL A 53 -5.01 0.37 0.60
C VAL A 53 -5.03 -1.07 1.07
N VAL A 54 -5.65 -1.31 2.23
CA VAL A 54 -5.75 -2.64 2.84
C VAL A 54 -7.19 -3.13 2.69
N GLY A 55 -7.37 -4.31 2.10
CA GLY A 55 -8.67 -4.93 1.95
C GLY A 55 -9.16 -5.63 3.22
N ASP A 56 -10.44 -6.01 3.23
CA ASP A 56 -11.15 -6.61 4.37
C ASP A 56 -10.63 -7.99 4.78
N GLU A 57 -9.82 -8.64 3.94
CA GLU A 57 -9.18 -9.91 4.28
C GLU A 57 -8.09 -9.77 5.35
N VAL A 58 -7.70 -8.54 5.68
CA VAL A 58 -6.82 -8.22 6.81
C VAL A 58 -7.66 -7.64 7.92
N THR A 59 -7.58 -8.24 9.12
CA THR A 59 -8.35 -7.72 10.24
C THR A 59 -7.88 -6.30 10.62
N GLN A 60 -8.77 -5.48 11.17
CA GLN A 60 -8.42 -4.13 11.62
C GLN A 60 -7.21 -4.11 12.58
N ALA A 61 -7.04 -5.17 13.39
CA ALA A 61 -5.89 -5.33 14.28
C ALA A 61 -4.58 -5.54 13.51
N GLU A 62 -4.59 -6.40 12.49
CA GLU A 62 -3.44 -6.66 11.63
C GLU A 62 -3.09 -5.43 10.77
N SER A 63 -4.10 -4.74 10.21
CA SER A 63 -3.86 -3.49 9.47
C SER A 63 -3.23 -2.43 10.36
N ARG A 64 -3.70 -2.31 11.61
CA ARG A 64 -3.17 -1.33 12.57
C ARG A 64 -1.75 -1.67 13.02
N GLU A 65 -1.43 -2.95 13.20
CA GLU A 65 -0.08 -3.39 13.55
C GLU A 65 0.90 -3.13 12.41
N LEU A 66 0.47 -3.43 11.18
CA LEU A 66 1.23 -3.18 9.96
C LEU A 66 1.44 -1.66 9.77
N LEU A 67 0.41 -0.84 9.92
CA LEU A 67 0.55 0.63 9.93
C LEU A 67 1.46 1.13 11.05
N LYS A 68 1.39 0.61 12.27
CA LYS A 68 2.30 1.01 13.37
C LYS A 68 3.77 0.71 13.01
N ARG A 69 4.03 -0.47 12.47
CA ARG A 69 5.39 -0.92 12.11
C ARG A 69 6.01 -0.04 11.03
N TYR A 70 5.22 0.40 10.05
CA TYR A 70 5.71 1.20 8.93
C TYR A 70 5.54 2.73 9.11
N SER A 71 4.58 3.19 9.91
CA SER A 71 4.42 4.62 10.27
C SER A 71 5.58 5.15 11.10
N SER A 72 6.25 4.29 11.88
CA SER A 72 7.44 4.66 12.64
C SER A 72 8.65 5.00 11.75
N GLN A 73 8.65 4.59 10.48
CA GLN A 73 9.75 4.87 9.54
C GLN A 73 9.59 6.23 8.83
N GLY A 74 8.42 6.89 8.95
CA GLY A 74 8.15 8.22 8.37
C GLY A 74 8.34 9.41 9.31
N ALA A 75 8.59 9.17 10.61
CA ALA A 75 8.76 10.21 11.63
C ALA A 75 10.23 10.45 12.02
N GLY A 76 11.17 10.04 11.16
CA GLY A 76 12.61 10.24 11.34
C GLY A 76 13.20 11.34 10.44
N GLY A 77 12.40 12.33 10.04
CA GLY A 77 12.90 13.54 9.39
C GLY A 77 13.60 14.43 10.41
N GLU A 78 14.92 14.29 10.47
CA GLU A 78 15.96 15.28 10.81
C GLU A 78 15.56 16.45 11.75
N GLY A 79 16.12 16.41 12.97
CA GLY A 79 16.46 17.58 13.78
C GLY A 79 17.96 17.67 13.96
#